data_AF-A0A9E6CSY0-F1
#
_entry.id   AF-A0A9E6CSY0-F1
#
_cell.length_a   1.000
_cell.length_b   1.000
_cell.length_c   1.000
_cell.angle_alpha   90.00
_cell.angle_beta   90.00
_cell.angle_gamma   90.00
#
_symmetry.space_group_name_H-M   'P 1'
#
loop_
_entity.id
_entity.type
_entity.pdbx_description
1 polymer ?
#
loop_
_entity_poly.entity_id
_entity_poly.type
_entity_poly.pdbx_seq_one_letter_code
_entity_poly.pdbx_strand_id
1 'polypeptide(L)' 'ITGFYKDVALLEQPYAKDDKQSVAQIIGAAKILRFAQVEIG' A
#
# COMPACT_ATOMS: atom_id res chain seq x y z
N ILE A 1 17.92 -2.73 -0.82
CA ILE A 1 16.91 -3.34 -1.73
C ILE A 1 15.51 -3.33 -1.12
N THR A 2 15.33 -3.57 0.18
CA THR A 2 14.01 -3.66 0.83
C THR A 2 13.22 -2.36 0.99
N GLY A 3 13.86 -1.20 1.09
CA GLY A 3 13.16 0.09 1.28
C GLY A 3 12.29 0.51 0.10
N PHE A 4 12.77 0.31 -1.13
CA PHE A 4 12.11 0.74 -2.37
C PHE A 4 10.65 0.25 -2.48
N TYR A 5 10.38 -1.01 -2.11
CA TYR A 5 9.04 -1.57 -2.22
C TYR A 5 8.07 -0.98 -1.20
N LYS A 6 8.54 -0.56 -0.03
CA LYS A 6 7.71 0.11 0.98
C LYS A 6 7.24 1.49 0.53
N ASP A 7 7.93 2.11 -0.41
CA ASP A 7 7.57 3.43 -0.92
C ASP A 7 6.71 3.35 -2.18
N VAL A 8 6.85 2.29 -2.98
CA VAL A 8 6.28 2.21 -4.34
C VAL A 8 5.18 1.17 -4.49
N ALA A 9 5.23 0.06 -3.75
CA ALA A 9 4.26 -1.03 -3.89
C ALA A 9 3.13 -0.87 -2.88
N LEU A 10 1.90 -0.66 -3.36
CA LEU A 10 0.70 -0.44 -2.55
C LEU A 10 0.55 -1.43 -1.39
N LEU A 11 0.82 -2.72 -1.62
CA LEU A 11 0.65 -3.78 -0.62
C LEU A 11 1.73 -3.77 0.49
N GLU A 12 2.91 -3.24 0.20
CA GLU A 12 4.07 -3.16 1.10
C GLU A 12 4.14 -1.83 1.85
N GLN A 13 3.36 -0.84 1.40
CA GLN A 13 3.24 0.46 2.04
C GLN A 13 2.57 0.35 3.43
N PRO A 14 3.00 1.17 4.40
CA PRO A 14 2.28 1.31 5.67
C PRO A 14 0.88 1.86 5.43
N TYR A 15 -0.09 1.38 6.20
CA TYR A 15 -1.48 1.81 6.07
C TYR A 15 -1.63 3.24 6.58
N ALA A 16 -2.27 4.10 5.78
CA ALA A 16 -2.36 5.53 6.06
C ALA A 16 -3.04 5.90 7.39
N LYS A 17 -3.86 5.01 7.96
CA LYS A 17 -4.50 5.22 9.29
C LYS A 17 -3.78 4.51 10.45
N ASP A 18 -2.90 3.55 10.15
CA ASP A 18 -2.12 2.78 11.13
C ASP A 18 -0.79 2.38 10.49
N ASP A 19 0.26 3.12 10.80
CA ASP A 19 1.60 2.95 10.23
C ASP A 19 2.32 1.67 10.70
N LYS A 20 1.73 0.95 11.66
CA LYS A 20 2.28 -0.31 12.18
C LYS A 20 1.94 -1.51 11.32
N GLN A 21 0.98 -1.37 10.40
CA GLN A 21 0.51 -2.46 9.54
C GLN A 21 0.61 -2.03 8.08
N SER A 22 0.94 -2.97 7.19
CA SER A 22 0.92 -2.73 5.75
C SER A 22 -0.50 -2.84 5.19
N VAL A 23 -0.72 -2.29 4.00
CA VAL A 23 -2.00 -2.44 3.28
C VAL A 23 -2.35 -3.91 3.07
N ALA A 24 -1.38 -4.78 2.81
CA ALA A 24 -1.61 -6.23 2.69
C ALA A 24 -2.20 -6.85 3.97
N GLN A 25 -1.73 -6.43 5.14
CA GLN A 25 -2.22 -6.93 6.43
C GLN A 25 -3.67 -6.50 6.69
N ILE A 26 -4.03 -5.28 6.28
CA ILE A 26 -5.38 -4.75 6.44
C ILE A 26 -6.40 -5.42 5.52
N ILE A 27 -6.04 -5.69 4.26
CA ILE A 27 -6.98 -6.31 3.30
C ILE A 27 -7.15 -7.83 3.51
N GLY A 28 -6.22 -8.48 4.20
CA GLY A 28 -6.29 -9.91 4.51
C GLY A 28 -6.37 -10.78 3.25
N ALA A 29 -7.49 -11.52 3.10
CA ALA A 29 -7.71 -12.42 1.96
C ALA A 29 -8.27 -11.73 0.71
N ALA A 30 -8.66 -10.46 0.81
CA ALA A 30 -9.17 -9.70 -0.33
C ALA A 30 -8.06 -9.37 -1.34
N LYS A 31 -8.40 -9.23 -2.62
CA LYS A 31 -7.45 -8.90 -3.69
C LYS A 31 -7.76 -7.56 -4.32
N ILE A 32 -6.74 -6.69 -4.36
CA ILE A 32 -6.78 -5.46 -5.15
C ILE A 32 -6.38 -5.84 -6.58
N LEU A 33 -7.31 -5.69 -7.54
CA LEU A 33 -7.01 -6.01 -8.94
C LEU A 33 -6.23 -4.87 -9.61
N ARG A 34 -6.69 -3.63 -9.44
CA ARG A 34 -6.11 -2.41 -10.04
C ARG A 34 -6.46 -1.19 -9.18
N PHE A 35 -5.63 -0.15 -9.22
CA PHE A 35 -5.90 1.15 -8.61
C PHE A 35 -5.38 2.26 -9.52
N ALA A 36 -5.86 3.49 -9.32
CA ALA A 36 -5.36 4.69 -9.97
C ALA A 36 -5.35 5.84 -8.96
N GLN A 37 -4.25 6.59 -8.91
CA GLN A 37 -4.11 7.83 -8.15
C GLN A 37 -3.90 8.95 -9.17
N VAL A 38 -4.72 9.99 -9.08
CA VAL A 38 -4.61 11.19 -9.90
C VAL A 38 -4.37 12.36 -8.96
N GLU A 39 -3.30 13.11 -9.21
CA GLU A 39 -2.99 14.34 -8.49
C GLU A 39 -3.16 15.51 -9.45
N ILE A 40 -3.89 16.53 -9.01
CA ILE A 40 -4.03 17.81 -9.71
C ILE A 40 -3.09 18.76 -8.96
N GLY A 41 -2.16 19.37 -9.70
CA GLY A 41 -1.15 20.29 -9.15
C GLY A 41 -1.74 21.55 -8.54
#